data_AF-A0A536ATJ4-F1
#
_entry.id   AF-A0A536ATJ4-F1
#
_cell.length_a   1.000
_cell.length_b   1.000
_cell.length_c   1.000
_cell.angle_alpha   90.00
_cell.angle_beta   90.00
_cell.angle_gamma   90.00
#
_symmetry.space_group_name_H-M   'P 1'
#
loop_
_entity.id
_entity.type
_entity.pdbx_description
1 polymer ?
#
loop_
_entity_poly.entity_id
_entity_poly.type
_entity_poly.pdbx_seq_one_letter_code
_entity_poly.pdbx_strand_id
1 'polypeptide(L)'
;LEGRHFHPDNVRRTTLRGLSADTVKAASSRDAKVRYLATADFGERATKARVGPEEVPIASPEGAADGPTNVVTIETDLAGRLVFSGPGAGGDATASAILGDVIAIARAMR
;
A
#
# COMPACT_ATOMS: atom_id res chain seq x y z
N LEU A 1 16.61 -3.49 1.76
CA LEU A 1 16.37 -2.92 0.41
C LEU A 1 17.64 -2.16 0.02
N GLU A 2 18.55 -2.80 -0.71
CA GLU A 2 19.89 -2.29 -1.07
C GLU A 2 19.83 -1.10 -2.04
N GLY A 3 19.52 0.11 -1.56
CA GLY A 3 19.65 1.35 -2.37
C GLY A 3 18.83 1.38 -3.68
N ARG A 4 17.88 0.45 -3.87
CA ARG A 4 16.99 0.43 -5.04
C ARG A 4 15.81 1.35 -4.76
N HIS A 5 15.86 2.54 -5.34
CA HIS A 5 14.83 3.56 -5.20
C HIS A 5 14.00 3.69 -6.48
N PHE A 6 12.75 4.09 -6.31
CA PHE A 6 11.91 4.55 -7.41
C PHE A 6 11.96 6.07 -7.44
N HIS A 7 12.48 6.66 -8.53
CA HIS A 7 12.20 8.06 -8.79
C HIS A 7 10.69 8.22 -8.98
N PRO A 8 10.03 9.22 -8.39
CA PRO A 8 8.60 9.43 -8.58
C PRO A 8 8.19 9.43 -10.06
N ASP A 9 8.97 10.01 -10.96
CA ASP A 9 8.64 10.04 -12.39
C ASP A 9 8.59 8.65 -13.05
N ASN A 10 9.25 7.65 -12.44
CA ASN A 10 9.28 6.28 -12.93
C ASN A 10 8.13 5.42 -12.39
N VAL A 11 7.21 6.00 -11.61
CA VAL A 11 6.02 5.32 -11.12
C VAL A 11 4.90 5.48 -12.14
N ARG A 12 4.42 4.36 -12.70
CA ARG A 12 3.24 4.38 -13.58
C ARG A 12 2.00 4.75 -12.77
N ARG A 13 1.28 5.80 -13.16
CA ARG A 13 0.10 6.28 -12.43
C ARG A 13 -1.15 6.22 -13.30
N THR A 14 -2.21 5.68 -12.75
CA THR A 14 -3.54 5.70 -13.35
C THR A 14 -4.49 6.39 -12.38
N THR A 15 -5.19 7.41 -12.85
CA THR A 15 -6.13 8.18 -12.02
C THR A 15 -7.36 7.36 -11.64
N LEU A 16 -7.91 7.63 -10.46
CA LEU A 16 -9.23 7.11 -10.06
C LEU A 16 -10.38 7.90 -10.69
N ARG A 17 -10.09 9.07 -11.29
CA ARG A 17 -11.11 9.91 -11.94
C ARG A 17 -11.76 9.15 -13.10
N GLY A 18 -13.09 9.15 -13.14
CA GLY A 18 -13.87 8.46 -14.17
C GLY A 18 -14.18 7.00 -13.85
N LEU A 19 -13.75 6.47 -12.71
CA LEU A 19 -14.22 5.16 -12.25
C LEU A 19 -15.73 5.22 -11.97
N SER A 20 -16.51 4.43 -12.71
CA SER A 20 -17.96 4.40 -12.58
C SER A 20 -18.42 3.46 -11.47
N ALA A 21 -19.61 3.71 -10.93
CA ALA A 21 -20.26 2.79 -10.00
C ALA A 21 -20.52 1.42 -10.64
N ASP A 22 -20.75 1.36 -11.96
CA ASP A 22 -20.96 0.11 -12.68
C ASP A 22 -19.70 -0.76 -12.71
N THR A 23 -18.51 -0.15 -12.86
CA THR A 23 -17.24 -0.88 -12.76
C THR A 23 -17.07 -1.49 -11.36
N VAL A 24 -17.40 -0.73 -10.31
CA VAL A 24 -17.32 -1.22 -8.92
C VAL A 24 -18.31 -2.37 -8.69
N LYS A 25 -19.56 -2.25 -9.18
CA LYS A 25 -20.57 -3.31 -9.09
C LYS A 25 -20.16 -4.56 -9.87
N ALA A 26 -19.58 -4.39 -11.04
CA ALA A 26 -19.09 -5.49 -11.86
C ALA A 26 -17.93 -6.24 -11.18
N ALA A 27 -17.05 -5.54 -10.46
CA ALA A 27 -16.03 -6.20 -9.64
C ALA A 27 -16.67 -7.02 -8.50
N SER A 28 -17.67 -6.46 -7.81
CA SER A 28 -18.39 -7.15 -6.74
C SER A 28 -19.07 -8.44 -7.21
N SER A 29 -19.57 -8.50 -8.45
CA SER A 29 -20.18 -9.73 -8.99
C SER A 29 -19.16 -10.84 -9.31
N ARG A 30 -17.86 -10.55 -9.21
CA ARG A 30 -16.74 -11.49 -9.35
C ARG A 30 -16.01 -11.76 -8.03
N ASP A 31 -16.66 -11.52 -6.90
CA ASP A 31 -16.05 -11.63 -5.56
C ASP A 31 -14.78 -10.77 -5.40
N ALA A 32 -14.75 -9.63 -6.09
CA ALA A 32 -13.64 -8.68 -6.07
C ALA A 32 -14.08 -7.30 -5.60
N LYS A 33 -13.13 -6.50 -5.11
CA LYS A 33 -13.30 -5.08 -4.84
C LYS A 33 -12.30 -4.28 -5.64
N VAL A 34 -12.72 -3.14 -6.16
CA VAL A 34 -11.79 -2.15 -6.73
C VAL A 34 -11.10 -1.42 -5.58
N ARG A 35 -9.77 -1.45 -5.56
CA ARG A 35 -8.91 -0.74 -4.60
C ARG A 35 -7.93 0.14 -5.33
N TYR A 36 -7.54 1.25 -4.71
CA TYR A 36 -6.50 2.13 -5.24
C TYR A 36 -5.16 1.75 -4.61
N LEU A 37 -4.37 0.97 -5.32
CA LEU A 37 -3.17 0.33 -4.78
C LEU A 37 -1.91 1.00 -5.29
N ALA A 38 -0.91 1.08 -4.41
CA ALA A 38 0.48 1.27 -4.78
C ALA A 38 1.19 -0.07 -4.72
N THR A 39 1.78 -0.51 -5.84
CA THR A 39 2.54 -1.76 -5.91
C THR A 39 3.97 -1.47 -6.33
N ALA A 40 4.92 -2.02 -5.59
CA ALA A 40 6.34 -2.01 -5.91
C ALA A 40 6.83 -3.46 -6.04
N ASP A 41 7.35 -3.81 -7.21
CA ASP A 41 7.98 -5.09 -7.49
C ASP A 41 9.49 -4.90 -7.58
N PHE A 42 10.19 -5.72 -6.81
CA PHE A 42 11.62 -5.70 -6.56
C PHE A 42 12.31 -6.91 -7.22
N GLY A 43 11.80 -7.38 -8.36
CA GLY A 43 12.35 -8.50 -9.12
C GLY A 43 13.84 -8.38 -9.46
N GLU A 44 14.40 -9.48 -9.95
CA GLU A 44 15.86 -9.65 -10.14
C GLU A 44 16.47 -8.68 -11.17
N ARG A 45 15.74 -8.39 -12.25
CA ARG A 45 16.27 -7.61 -13.40
C ARG A 45 15.88 -6.15 -13.40
N ALA A 46 14.72 -5.82 -12.84
CA ALA A 46 14.20 -4.46 -12.86
C ALA A 46 13.22 -4.27 -11.71
N THR A 47 13.24 -3.07 -11.14
CA THR A 47 12.23 -2.62 -10.20
C THR A 47 11.07 -1.98 -10.96
N LYS A 48 9.83 -2.29 -10.58
CA LYS A 48 8.63 -1.70 -11.20
C LYS A 48 7.73 -1.12 -10.12
N ALA A 49 7.26 0.10 -10.32
CA ALA A 49 6.30 0.73 -9.43
C ALA A 49 5.08 1.24 -10.20
N ARG A 50 3.90 1.01 -9.63
CA ARG A 50 2.65 1.54 -10.17
C ARG A 50 1.70 1.97 -9.06
N VAL A 51 0.84 2.92 -9.38
CA VAL A 51 -0.29 3.32 -8.54
C VAL A 51 -1.54 3.43 -9.41
N GLY A 52 -2.64 2.81 -9.00
CA GLY A 52 -3.89 2.87 -9.76
C GLY A 52 -5.03 2.02 -9.19
N PRO A 53 -6.22 2.10 -9.79
CA PRO A 53 -7.32 1.20 -9.46
C PRO A 53 -7.01 -0.24 -9.92
N GLU A 54 -7.19 -1.20 -9.03
CA GLU A 54 -7.00 -2.63 -9.28
C GLU A 54 -8.13 -3.42 -8.62
N GLU A 55 -8.57 -4.50 -9.27
CA GLU A 55 -9.48 -5.47 -8.66
C GLU A 55 -8.69 -6.44 -7.79
N VAL A 56 -9.09 -6.56 -6.52
CA VAL A 56 -8.54 -7.54 -5.59
C VAL A 56 -9.63 -8.46 -5.07
N PRO A 57 -9.32 -9.74 -4.75
CA PRO A 57 -10.28 -10.63 -4.13
C PRO A 57 -10.84 -10.02 -2.84
N ILE A 58 -12.14 -10.20 -2.58
CA ILE A 58 -12.78 -9.64 -1.38
C ILE A 58 -12.17 -10.16 -0.08
N ALA A 59 -11.66 -11.40 -0.10
CA ALA A 59 -11.02 -12.05 1.03
C ALA A 59 -9.52 -11.72 1.17
N SER A 60 -8.93 -10.96 0.25
CA SER A 60 -7.55 -10.48 0.40
C SER A 60 -7.44 -9.44 1.53
N PRO A 61 -6.27 -9.26 2.17
CA PRO A 61 -6.05 -8.18 3.13
C PRO A 61 -6.48 -6.80 2.61
N GLU A 62 -6.18 -6.51 1.35
CA GLU A 62 -6.54 -5.26 0.67
C GLU A 62 -8.05 -5.19 0.42
N GLY A 63 -8.68 -6.32 0.09
CA GLY A 63 -10.13 -6.47 -0.06
C GLY A 63 -10.89 -6.32 1.26
N ALA A 64 -10.31 -6.75 2.37
CA ALA A 64 -10.89 -6.68 3.71
C ALA A 64 -10.75 -5.30 4.36
N ALA A 65 -9.81 -4.45 3.92
CA ALA A 65 -9.60 -3.10 4.44
C ALA A 65 -10.88 -2.25 4.37
N ASP A 66 -11.23 -1.53 5.44
CA ASP A 66 -12.43 -0.71 5.47
C ASP A 66 -12.19 0.65 6.15
N GLY A 67 -13.04 1.61 5.81
CA GLY A 67 -12.96 2.99 6.28
C GLY A 67 -11.58 3.62 6.01
N PRO A 68 -10.99 4.32 7.00
CA PRO A 68 -9.70 5.00 6.86
C PRO A 68 -8.48 4.09 7.05
N THR A 69 -8.68 2.78 7.13
CA THR A 69 -7.61 1.81 7.39
C THR A 69 -6.77 1.62 6.14
N ASN A 70 -5.47 1.86 6.26
CA ASN A 70 -4.50 1.49 5.24
C ASN A 70 -3.98 0.07 5.52
N VAL A 71 -3.73 -0.67 4.44
CA VAL A 71 -3.13 -2.00 4.49
C VAL A 71 -1.90 -2.03 3.60
N VAL A 72 -0.80 -2.55 4.14
CA VAL A 72 0.46 -2.78 3.41
C VAL A 72 0.78 -4.26 3.51
N THR A 73 0.81 -4.92 2.34
CA THR A 73 1.30 -6.30 2.21
C THR A 73 2.73 -6.27 1.71
N ILE A 74 3.61 -7.06 2.33
CA ILE A 74 4.98 -7.30 1.86
C ILE A 74 5.13 -8.80 1.64
N GLU A 75 5.48 -9.19 0.42
CA GLU A 75 5.85 -10.56 0.09
C GLU A 75 7.37 -10.71 0.12
N THR A 76 7.83 -11.74 0.82
CA THR A 76 9.25 -12.02 1.04
C THR A 76 9.53 -13.50 0.82
N ASP A 77 10.78 -13.83 0.51
CA ASP A 77 11.28 -15.18 0.33
C ASP A 77 11.37 -15.97 1.65
N LEU A 78 11.80 -15.33 2.73
CA LEU A 78 12.06 -15.99 4.02
C LEU A 78 10.91 -15.83 5.03
N ALA A 79 10.30 -14.64 5.12
CA ALA A 79 9.24 -14.37 6.09
C ALA A 79 7.83 -14.59 5.51
N GLY A 80 7.74 -15.03 4.25
CA GLY A 80 6.49 -15.20 3.53
C GLY A 80 5.76 -13.86 3.36
N ARG A 81 4.44 -13.88 3.59
CA ARG A 81 3.57 -12.71 3.47
C ARG A 81 3.40 -12.01 4.81
N LEU A 82 3.81 -10.75 4.89
CA LEU A 82 3.61 -9.87 6.03
C LEU A 82 2.50 -8.87 5.72
N VAL A 83 1.60 -8.63 6.67
CA VAL A 83 0.48 -7.68 6.54
C VAL A 83 0.53 -6.69 7.69
N PHE A 84 0.59 -5.41 7.35
CA PHE A 84 0.51 -4.30 8.29
C PHE A 84 -0.80 -3.55 8.03
N SER A 85 -1.55 -3.26 9.09
CA SER A 85 -2.85 -2.60 9.00
C SER A 85 -3.01 -1.58 10.10
N GLY A 86 -3.59 -0.43 9.78
CA GLY A 86 -3.84 0.63 10.75
C GLY A 86 -4.30 1.93 10.10
N PRO A 87 -4.60 2.97 10.91
CA PRO A 87 -4.93 4.28 10.38
C PRO A 87 -3.75 4.86 9.59
N GLY A 88 -3.98 5.21 8.33
CA GLY A 88 -2.95 5.76 7.45
C GLY A 88 -2.88 7.28 7.37
N ALA A 89 -3.83 7.96 8.04
CA ALA A 89 -3.94 9.40 8.10
C ALA A 89 -4.60 9.81 9.43
N GLY A 90 -4.51 11.09 9.75
CA GLY A 90 -5.05 11.67 10.99
C GLY A 90 -3.97 12.16 11.93
N GLY A 91 -4.33 13.16 12.76
CA GLY A 91 -3.40 13.86 13.65
C GLY A 91 -2.65 12.92 14.58
N ASP A 92 -3.38 12.09 15.33
CA ASP A 92 -2.81 11.19 16.34
C ASP A 92 -1.91 10.11 15.71
N ALA A 93 -2.35 9.49 14.61
CA ALA A 93 -1.58 8.49 13.88
C ALA A 93 -0.24 9.07 13.36
N THR A 94 -0.30 10.30 12.84
CA THR A 94 0.88 11.00 12.32
C THR A 94 1.82 11.44 13.45
N ALA A 95 1.26 12.01 14.54
CA ALA A 95 2.02 12.42 15.72
C ALA A 95 2.73 11.23 16.38
N SER A 96 2.06 10.08 16.47
CA SER A 96 2.65 8.84 16.98
C SER A 96 3.85 8.40 16.16
N ALA A 97 3.78 8.46 14.82
CA ALA A 97 4.91 8.12 13.96
C ALA A 97 6.10 9.07 14.17
N ILE A 98 5.85 10.38 14.20
CA ILE A 98 6.86 11.40 14.47
C ILE A 98 7.55 11.18 15.82
N LEU A 99 6.77 10.92 16.88
CA LEU A 99 7.31 10.69 18.21
C LEU A 99 8.20 9.43 18.26
N GLY A 100 7.80 8.37 17.54
CA GLY A 100 8.60 7.17 17.38
C GLY A 100 9.99 7.46 16.81
N ASP A 101 10.05 8.25 15.75
CA ASP A 101 11.32 8.65 15.12
C ASP A 101 12.18 9.50 16.07
N VAL A 102 11.59 10.47 16.78
CA VAL A 102 12.30 11.30 17.76
C VAL A 102 12.94 10.45 18.85
N ILE A 103 12.21 9.47 19.39
CA ILE A 103 12.72 8.54 20.40
C ILE A 103 13.86 7.69 19.82
N ALA A 104 13.71 7.19 18.59
CA ALA A 104 14.74 6.39 17.94
C ALA A 104 16.05 7.18 17.74
N ILE A 105 15.97 8.42 17.27
CA ILE A 105 17.11 9.33 17.12
C ILE A 105 17.77 9.58 18.49
N ALA A 106 16.98 9.93 19.51
CA ALA A 106 17.50 10.20 20.85
C ALA A 106 18.24 9.00 21.46
N ARG A 107 17.78 7.76 21.17
CA ARG A 107 18.45 6.53 21.60
C ARG A 107 19.77 6.30 20.87
N ALA A 108 19.85 6.62 19.58
CA ALA A 108 21.06 6.43 18.77
C ALA A 108 22.18 7.45 19.07
N MET A 109 21.85 8.56 19.75
CA MET A 109 22.81 9.58 20.16
C MET A 109 23.48 9.30 21.51
N ARG A 110 23.09 8.22 22.20
CA ARG A 110 23.72 7.75 23.43
C ARG A 110 24.76 6.68 23.12
#